data_AF-A0AAN8DAN3-F1
#
_entry.id   AF-A0AAN8DAN3-F1
#
_cell.length_a   1.000
_cell.length_b   1.000
_cell.length_c   1.000
_cell.angle_alpha   90.00
_cell.angle_beta   90.00
_cell.angle_gamma   90.00
#
_symmetry.space_group_name_H-M   'P 1'
#
loop_
_entity.id
_entity.type
_entity.pdbx_description
1 polymer ?
#
loop_
_entity_poly.entity_id
_entity_poly.type
_entity_poly.pdbx_seq_one_letter_code
_entity_poly.pdbx_strand_id
1 'polypeptide(L)'
;MVESAALLCPEKKEAFENIPLSRRTVTRRVEDIAENLVFQLQSEVGSFDFFSLALDESCDVRDTAQLLIFLRGITSTSSLRRSSSNAANKRNHNGE
;
A
#
# COMPACT_ATOMS: atom_id res chain seq x y z
N MET A 1 -14.01 -23.29 -9.91
CA MET A 1 -12.90 -22.42 -10.38
C MET A 1 -12.19 -22.98 -11.60
N VAL A 2 -11.43 -24.08 -11.52
CA VAL A 2 -10.73 -24.68 -12.69
C VAL A 2 -11.70 -25.16 -13.78
N GLU A 3 -12.76 -25.84 -13.39
CA GLU A 3 -13.76 -26.39 -14.32
C GLU A 3 -14.54 -25.27 -15.03
N SER A 4 -14.90 -24.22 -14.28
CA SER A 4 -15.50 -22.99 -14.83
C SER A 4 -14.55 -22.23 -15.76
N ALA A 5 -13.25 -22.18 -15.44
CA ALA A 5 -12.23 -21.58 -16.28
C ALA A 5 -12.00 -22.37 -17.58
N ALA A 6 -12.07 -23.70 -17.52
CA ALA A 6 -11.99 -24.56 -18.69
C ALA A 6 -13.15 -24.32 -19.67
N LEU A 7 -14.32 -23.95 -19.16
CA LEU A 7 -15.51 -23.66 -19.95
C LEU A 7 -15.50 -22.25 -20.57
N LEU A 8 -14.99 -21.26 -19.82
CA LEU A 8 -15.06 -19.84 -20.20
C LEU A 8 -13.81 -19.34 -20.94
N CYS A 9 -12.63 -19.82 -20.55
CA CYS A 9 -11.34 -19.41 -21.10
C CYS A 9 -10.35 -20.60 -21.08
N PRO A 10 -10.54 -21.60 -21.96
CA PRO A 10 -9.76 -22.84 -21.94
C PRO A 10 -8.24 -22.59 -22.05
N GLU A 11 -7.83 -21.55 -22.78
CA GLU A 11 -6.42 -21.13 -22.91
C GLU A 11 -5.77 -20.68 -21.59
N LYS A 12 -6.55 -20.33 -20.56
CA LYS A 12 -6.04 -19.93 -19.23
C LYS A 12 -6.25 -21.00 -18.16
N LYS A 13 -6.79 -22.16 -18.51
CA LYS A 13 -7.08 -23.26 -17.57
C LYS A 13 -5.85 -23.67 -16.76
N GLU A 14 -4.71 -23.84 -17.42
CA GLU A 14 -3.46 -24.26 -16.79
C GLU A 14 -2.97 -23.25 -15.74
N ALA A 15 -3.19 -21.94 -15.98
CA ALA A 15 -2.84 -20.91 -15.01
C ALA A 15 -3.66 -21.03 -13.72
N PHE A 16 -4.91 -21.49 -13.80
CA PHE A 16 -5.78 -21.70 -12.64
C PHE A 16 -5.50 -23.02 -11.91
N GLU A 17 -5.12 -24.07 -12.62
CA GLU A 17 -4.69 -25.34 -12.02
C GLU A 17 -3.42 -25.16 -11.18
N ASN A 18 -2.55 -24.25 -11.60
CA ASN A 18 -1.30 -23.94 -10.92
C ASN A 18 -1.46 -23.02 -9.69
N ILE A 19 -2.66 -22.53 -9.38
CA ILE A 19 -2.89 -21.73 -8.17
C ILE A 19 -2.95 -22.68 -6.96
N PRO A 20 -1.97 -22.63 -6.04
CA PRO A 20 -1.96 -23.52 -4.89
C PRO A 20 -2.91 -22.98 -3.83
N LEU A 21 -4.10 -23.58 -3.73
CA LEU A 21 -5.17 -23.20 -2.79
C LEU A 21 -5.19 -24.05 -1.51
N SER A 22 -4.14 -24.82 -1.25
CA SER A 22 -4.07 -25.61 -0.01
C SER A 22 -4.19 -24.70 1.21
N ARG A 23 -4.86 -25.15 2.28
CA ARG A 23 -4.97 -24.38 3.53
C ARG A 23 -3.61 -23.86 4.01
N ARG A 24 -2.58 -24.70 3.90
CA ARG A 24 -1.21 -24.36 4.26
C ARG A 24 -0.65 -23.20 3.43
N THR A 25 -0.92 -23.17 2.12
CA THR A 25 -0.50 -22.09 1.24
C THR A 25 -1.22 -20.79 1.56
N VAL A 26 -2.53 -20.86 1.84
CA VAL A 26 -3.33 -19.69 2.22
C VAL A 26 -2.84 -19.11 3.54
N THR A 27 -2.63 -19.95 4.58
CA THR A 27 -2.08 -19.52 5.87
C THR A 27 -0.74 -18.82 5.71
N ARG A 28 0.20 -19.41 4.95
CA ARG A 28 1.51 -18.80 4.73
C ARG A 28 1.41 -17.44 4.04
N ARG A 29 0.51 -17.29 3.05
CA ARG A 29 0.30 -16.00 2.38
C ARG A 29 -0.27 -14.95 3.34
N VAL A 30 -1.13 -15.33 4.27
CA VAL A 30 -1.65 -14.42 5.31
C VAL A 30 -0.53 -13.98 6.26
N GLU A 31 0.32 -14.92 6.68
CA GLU A 31 1.52 -14.63 7.50
C GLU A 31 2.46 -13.66 6.76
N ASP A 32 2.79 -13.94 5.49
CA ASP A 32 3.64 -13.09 4.65
C ASP A 32 3.07 -11.66 4.51
N ILE A 33 1.74 -11.51 4.34
CA ILE A 33 1.07 -10.21 4.26
C ILE A 33 1.14 -9.48 5.62
N ALA A 34 0.94 -10.19 6.73
CA ALA A 34 1.02 -9.62 8.06
C ALA A 34 2.43 -9.10 8.38
N GLU A 35 3.47 -9.86 8.06
CA GLU A 35 4.86 -9.42 8.23
C GLU A 35 5.17 -8.18 7.39
N ASN A 36 4.77 -8.17 6.11
CA ASN A 36 4.96 -7.03 5.24
C ASN A 36 4.22 -5.78 5.73
N LEU A 37 3.01 -5.93 6.28
CA LEU A 37 2.28 -4.83 6.91
C LEU A 37 3.02 -4.27 8.11
N VAL A 38 3.50 -5.13 9.01
CA VAL A 38 4.28 -4.70 10.17
C VAL A 38 5.53 -3.93 9.73
N PHE A 39 6.24 -4.41 8.71
CA PHE A 39 7.41 -3.73 8.16
C PHE A 39 7.06 -2.34 7.60
N GLN A 40 6.00 -2.22 6.79
CA GLN A 40 5.57 -0.93 6.24
C GLN A 40 5.09 0.03 7.34
N LEU A 41 4.36 -0.48 8.32
CA LEU A 41 3.87 0.30 9.45
C LEU A 41 5.01 0.78 10.36
N GLN A 42 6.05 -0.01 10.59
CA GLN A 42 7.18 0.42 11.40
C GLN A 42 7.90 1.65 10.82
N SER A 43 7.96 1.76 9.49
CA SER A 43 8.56 2.93 8.81
C SER A 43 7.67 4.18 8.92
N GLU A 44 6.36 4.03 8.78
CA GLU A 44 5.42 5.17 8.66
C GLU A 44 4.79 5.59 10.00
N VAL A 45 4.45 4.64 10.88
CA VAL A 45 3.75 4.88 12.15
C VAL A 45 4.62 5.62 13.16
N GLY A 46 5.95 5.53 13.06
CA GLY A 46 6.84 6.36 13.88
C GLY A 46 6.62 7.87 13.73
N SER A 47 5.94 8.29 12.65
CA SER A 47 5.57 9.67 12.38
C SER A 47 4.11 10.02 12.70
N PHE A 48 3.25 9.04 13.00
CA PHE A 48 1.83 9.26 13.29
C PHE A 48 1.59 9.31 14.80
N ASP A 49 0.85 10.32 15.27
CA ASP A 49 0.36 10.37 16.64
C ASP A 49 -0.82 9.40 16.85
N PHE A 50 -1.63 9.24 15.80
CA PHE A 50 -2.76 8.31 15.78
C PHE A 50 -2.86 7.65 14.41
N PHE A 51 -3.28 6.39 14.37
CA PHE A 51 -3.52 5.69 13.10
C PHE A 51 -4.72 4.75 13.19
N SER A 52 -5.28 4.40 12.03
CA SER A 52 -6.33 3.40 11.88
C SER A 52 -6.07 2.56 10.63
N LEU A 53 -6.42 1.27 10.69
CA LEU A 53 -6.35 0.33 9.59
C LEU A 53 -7.77 -0.11 9.20
N ALA A 54 -8.06 -0.15 7.91
CA ALA A 54 -9.25 -0.79 7.36
C ALA A 54 -8.83 -1.91 6.42
N LEU A 55 -9.40 -3.10 6.61
CA LEU A 55 -9.17 -4.29 5.81
C LEU A 55 -10.48 -4.62 5.10
N ASP A 56 -10.43 -4.74 3.79
CA ASP A 56 -11.57 -5.15 2.97
C ASP A 56 -11.15 -6.33 2.10
N GLU A 57 -11.81 -7.47 2.32
CA GLU A 57 -11.63 -8.66 1.50
C GLU A 57 -12.80 -8.74 0.53
N SER A 58 -12.50 -8.70 -0.76
CA SER A 58 -13.49 -8.92 -1.81
C SER A 58 -13.07 -10.10 -2.66
N CYS A 59 -14.05 -10.82 -3.21
CA CYS A 59 -13.78 -11.74 -4.31
C CYS A 59 -14.01 -11.01 -5.62
N ASP A 60 -13.07 -11.11 -6.56
CA ASP A 60 -13.31 -10.61 -7.90
C ASP A 60 -14.31 -11.49 -8.66
N VAL A 61 -14.69 -11.05 -9.86
CA VAL A 61 -15.61 -11.79 -10.75
C VAL A 61 -15.10 -13.19 -11.13
N ARG A 62 -13.84 -13.52 -10.79
CA ARG A 62 -13.18 -14.80 -11.03
C ARG A 62 -12.95 -15.58 -9.73
N ASP A 63 -13.63 -15.19 -8.64
CA ASP A 63 -13.57 -15.81 -7.30
C ASP A 63 -12.16 -15.80 -6.68
N THR A 64 -11.35 -14.82 -7.08
CA THR A 64 -10.04 -14.60 -6.46
C THR A 64 -10.22 -13.63 -5.30
N ALA A 65 -9.86 -14.08 -4.09
CA ALA A 65 -9.81 -13.20 -2.92
C ALA A 65 -8.74 -12.12 -3.12
N GLN A 66 -9.18 -10.87 -3.08
CA GLN A 66 -8.36 -9.67 -3.10
C GLN A 66 -8.50 -8.99 -1.74
N LEU A 67 -7.38 -8.83 -1.05
CA LEU A 67 -7.31 -8.13 0.24
C LEU A 67 -6.81 -6.71 0.01
N LEU A 68 -7.67 -5.74 0.29
CA LEU A 68 -7.37 -4.31 0.24
C LEU A 68 -7.10 -3.80 1.66
N ILE A 69 -6.01 -3.06 1.82
CA ILE A 69 -5.56 -2.58 3.13
C ILE A 69 -5.36 -1.08 3.06
N PHE A 70 -6.14 -0.35 3.85
CA PHE A 70 -6.04 1.10 3.98
C PHE A 70 -5.43 1.47 5.32
N LEU A 71 -4.33 2.21 5.27
CA LEU A 71 -3.74 2.85 6.43
C LEU A 71 -4.08 4.34 6.42
N ARG A 72 -4.62 4.85 7.54
CA ARG A 72 -4.83 6.27 7.77
C ARG A 72 -4.08 6.70 9.01
N GLY A 73 -3.14 7.63 8.86
CA GLY A 73 -2.39 8.24 9.97
C GLY A 73 -2.74 9.71 10.17
N ILE A 74 -2.60 10.20 11.40
CA ILE A 74 -2.69 11.61 11.78
C ILE A 74 -1.39 11.97 12.47
N THR A 75 -0.68 12.95 11.92
CA THR A 75 0.47 13.59 12.55
C THR A 75 0.09 15.01 12.92
N SER A 76 0.32 15.39 14.17
CA SER A 76 0.19 16.74 14.68
C SER A 76 1.34 17.58 14.13
N THR A 77 1.16 18.05 12.90
CA THR A 77 2.09 18.98 12.26
C THR A 77 2.02 20.32 12.96
N SER A 78 2.76 20.49 14.05
CA SER A 78 2.87 21.77 14.77
C SER A 78 3.76 22.79 14.05
N SER A 79 3.91 22.72 12.72
CA SER A 79 4.60 23.78 11.96
C SER A 79 4.25 23.78 10.48
N LEU A 80 3.13 24.44 10.13
CA LEU A 80 3.06 25.12 8.83
C LEU A 80 4.08 26.28 8.86
N ARG A 81 5.35 25.98 8.60
CA ARG A 81 6.38 27.01 8.48
C ARG A 81 6.28 27.64 7.10
N ARG A 82 5.47 28.69 6.99
CA ARG A 82 5.47 29.60 5.84
C ARG A 82 6.72 30.47 5.92
N SER A 83 7.77 30.12 5.20
CA SER A 83 8.90 31.04 4.99
C SER A 83 8.75 31.72 3.63
N SER A 84 8.40 33.01 3.65
CA SER A 84 8.49 33.91 2.50
C SER A 84 9.90 34.52 2.46
N SER A 85 10.68 34.21 1.43
CA SER A 85 12.01 34.81 1.22
C SER A 85 11.89 36.01 0.28
N ASN A 86 12.10 37.23 0.80
CA ASN A 86 12.34 38.40 -0.05
C ASN A 86 13.86 38.54 -0.27
N ALA A 87 14.30 38.42 -1.52
CA ALA A 87 15.69 38.69 -1.91
C ALA A 87 15.90 40.22 -1.97
N ALA A 88 16.52 40.78 -0.94
CA ALA A 88 17.00 42.17 -0.98
C ALA A 88 18.27 42.25 -1.85
N ASN A 89 18.12 42.77 -3.06
CA ASN A 89 19.21 43.06 -4.00
C ASN A 89 20.13 44.16 -3.43
N LYS A 90 21.33 43.80 -2.96
CA LYS A 90 22.35 44.76 -2.52
C LYS A 90 23.22 45.14 -3.72
N ARG A 91 22.83 46.21 -4.41
CA ARG A 91 23.67 46.87 -5.43
C ARG A 91 24.90 47.46 -4.74
N ASN A 92 26.05 46.84 -4.92
CA ASN A 92 27.33 47.47 -4.59
C ASN A 92 27.74 48.34 -5.79
N HIS A 93 27.67 49.65 -5.58
CA HIS A 93 28.27 50.65 -6.44
C HIS A 93 29.40 51.34 -5.69
N ASN A 94 30.38 51.78 -6.48
CA ASN A 94 31.57 52.60 -6.18
C ASN A 94 32.80 51.75 -5.83
N GLY A 95 33.92 51.82 -6.56
CA GLY A 95 34.40 52.87 -7.45
C GLY A 95 35.29 53.83 -6.68
N GLU A 96 36.58 53.51 -6.64
CA GLU A 96 37.79 54.35 -6.76
C GLU A 96 39.04 53.49 -6.50
#